data_AF-A0A0X3Q001-F1
#
_entry.id   AF-A0A0X3Q001-F1
#
_cell.length_a   1.000
_cell.length_b   1.000
_cell.length_c   1.000
_cell.angle_alpha   90.00
_cell.angle_beta   90.00
_cell.angle_gamma   90.00
#
_symmetry.space_group_name_H-M   'P 1'
#
loop_
_entity.id
_entity.type
_entity.pdbx_description
1 polymer ?
#
loop_
_entity_poly.entity_id
_entity_poly.type
_entity_poly.pdbx_seq_one_letter_code
_entity_poly.pdbx_strand_id
1 'polypeptide(L)'
;MSKMEELVHEISFTVEKLTSRITEEKEKIKQFNENRKRALEEYDRIKLNNEQLKMDIEQLQQTFFRESQQSRSLSTANDLVEKRLQTLTKAVDDIRAAGEKMRTERLRVLNEFREKINEYEQILQKNDILLQFVEKWRENAENNRDLIAFPGIIQNLAHSLSHFYKIDLTGTLENIAENAENAAETKDMEIKEKNTAVF
;
A
#
# COMPACT_ATOMS: atom_id res chain seq x y z
N MET A 1 83.36 72.48 70.59
CA MET A 1 82.30 71.56 71.07
C MET A 1 82.92 70.62 72.09
N SER A 2 82.20 70.36 73.18
CA SER A 2 82.62 69.43 74.25
C SER A 2 82.42 67.99 73.78
N LYS A 3 83.27 67.03 74.21
CA LYS A 3 83.11 65.58 73.91
C LYS A 3 81.72 65.04 74.23
N MET A 4 81.02 65.68 75.16
CA MET A 4 79.65 65.33 75.55
C MET A 4 78.63 65.68 74.47
N GLU A 5 78.83 66.77 73.73
CA GLU A 5 77.94 67.19 72.63
C GLU A 5 78.05 66.24 71.43
N GLU A 6 79.27 65.78 71.09
CA GLU A 6 79.49 64.76 70.06
C GLU A 6 78.78 63.44 70.40
N LEU A 7 78.90 62.97 71.64
CA LEU A 7 78.28 61.73 72.09
C LEU A 7 76.74 61.82 72.05
N VAL A 8 76.18 62.96 72.47
CA VAL A 8 74.73 63.20 72.42
C VAL A 8 74.23 63.25 70.97
N HIS A 9 75.01 63.83 70.06
CA HIS A 9 74.66 63.87 68.64
C HIS A 9 74.71 62.48 67.98
N GLU A 10 75.74 61.69 68.28
CA GLU A 10 75.88 60.31 67.77
C GLU A 10 74.78 59.37 68.31
N ILE A 11 74.44 59.50 69.60
CA ILE A 11 73.31 58.77 70.20
C ILE A 11 72.00 59.18 69.52
N SER A 12 71.77 60.49 69.35
CA SER A 12 70.55 61.00 68.73
C SER A 12 70.40 60.50 67.29
N PHE A 13 71.47 60.57 66.49
CA PHE A 13 71.49 60.05 65.12
C PHE A 13 71.23 58.54 65.06
N THR A 14 71.82 57.78 65.99
CA THR A 14 71.62 56.33 66.07
C THR A 14 70.18 55.98 66.47
N VAL A 15 69.60 56.71 67.42
CA VAL A 15 68.19 56.57 67.82
C VAL A 15 67.26 56.89 66.65
N GLU A 16 67.54 57.95 65.89
CA GLU A 16 66.73 58.34 64.73
C GLU A 16 66.78 57.28 63.63
N LYS A 17 67.99 56.74 63.35
CA LYS A 17 68.19 55.63 62.40
C LYS A 17 67.48 54.34 62.83
N LEU A 18 67.56 53.98 64.12
CA LEU A 18 66.85 52.81 64.66
C LEU A 18 65.34 53.02 64.62
N THR A 19 64.86 54.23 64.92
CA THR A 19 63.43 54.57 64.87
C THR A 19 62.90 54.46 63.44
N SER A 20 63.63 54.99 62.47
CA SER A 20 63.29 54.86 61.04
C SER A 20 63.23 53.40 60.59
N ARG A 21 64.24 52.59 60.98
CA ARG A 21 64.26 51.14 60.72
C ARG A 21 63.06 50.42 61.33
N ILE A 22 62.68 50.76 62.57
CA ILE A 22 61.51 50.18 63.25
C ILE A 22 60.22 50.56 62.51
N THR A 23 60.08 51.80 62.04
CA THR A 23 58.90 52.22 61.28
C THR A 23 58.80 51.49 59.93
N GLU A 24 59.91 51.32 59.22
CA GLU A 24 59.95 50.56 57.95
C GLU A 24 59.58 49.09 58.17
N GLU A 25 60.14 48.43 59.18
CA GLU A 25 59.83 47.03 59.47
C GLU A 25 58.37 46.85 59.93
N LYS A 26 57.82 47.80 60.70
CA LYS A 26 56.39 47.81 61.04
C LYS A 26 55.50 47.86 59.80
N GLU A 27 55.85 48.71 58.83
CA GLU A 27 55.09 48.82 57.59
C GLU A 27 55.20 47.55 56.73
N LYS A 28 56.39 46.94 56.65
CA LYS A 28 56.58 45.64 55.98
C LYS A 28 55.76 44.53 56.62
N ILE A 29 55.74 44.46 57.96
CA ILE A 29 54.93 43.48 58.69
C ILE A 29 53.44 43.68 58.40
N LYS A 30 52.98 44.93 58.35
CA LYS A 30 51.59 45.25 58.02
C LYS A 30 51.23 44.80 56.60
N GLN A 31 52.05 45.14 55.61
CA GLN A 31 51.84 44.70 54.22
C GLN A 31 51.88 43.17 54.08
N PHE A 32 52.79 42.50 54.78
CA PHE A 32 52.86 41.04 54.80
C PHE A 32 51.58 40.42 55.35
N ASN A 33 51.03 40.96 56.44
CA ASN A 33 49.77 40.48 57.02
C ASN A 33 48.58 40.71 56.08
N GLU A 34 48.52 41.84 55.40
CA GLU A 34 47.48 42.13 54.39
C GLU A 34 47.58 41.17 53.19
N ASN A 35 48.79 40.90 52.70
CA ASN A 35 49.02 39.93 51.63
C ASN A 35 48.63 38.51 52.06
N ARG A 36 48.99 38.11 53.28
CA ARG A 36 48.63 36.80 53.84
C ARG A 36 47.11 36.65 53.95
N LYS A 37 46.41 37.71 54.38
CA LYS A 37 44.94 37.71 54.46
C LYS A 37 44.30 37.53 53.07
N ARG A 38 44.76 38.29 52.08
CA ARG A 38 44.27 38.14 50.69
C ARG A 38 44.51 36.74 50.12
N ALA A 39 45.70 36.17 50.36
CA ALA A 39 46.02 34.83 49.90
C ALA A 39 45.12 33.74 50.54
N LEU A 40 44.74 33.90 51.82
CA LEU A 40 43.80 33.01 52.48
C LEU A 40 42.38 33.12 51.89
N GLU A 41 41.91 34.34 51.66
CA GLU A 41 40.59 34.58 51.04
C GLU A 41 40.53 33.98 49.62
N GLU A 42 41.61 34.11 48.86
CA GLU A 42 41.71 33.54 47.51
C GLU A 42 41.81 32.01 47.53
N TYR A 43 42.54 31.44 48.50
CA TYR A 43 42.58 29.99 48.73
C TYR A 43 41.20 29.42 49.03
N ASP A 44 40.45 30.05 49.94
CA ASP A 44 39.10 29.60 50.31
C ASP A 44 38.14 29.69 49.12
N ARG A 45 38.25 30.74 48.30
CA ARG A 45 37.47 30.89 47.07
C ARG A 45 37.78 29.79 46.04
N ILE A 46 39.07 29.49 45.83
CA ILE A 46 39.50 28.42 44.92
C ILE A 46 39.01 27.06 45.42
N LYS A 47 39.07 26.84 46.73
CA LYS A 47 38.59 25.59 47.35
C LYS A 47 37.09 25.40 47.11
N LEU A 48 36.28 26.42 47.35
CA LEU A 48 34.84 26.38 47.10
C LEU A 48 34.52 26.12 45.61
N ASN A 49 35.22 26.79 44.70
CA ASN A 49 35.05 26.56 43.26
C ASN A 49 35.42 25.12 42.86
N ASN A 50 36.48 24.55 43.44
CA ASN A 50 36.87 23.17 43.17
C ASN A 50 35.82 22.17 43.69
N GLU A 51 35.22 22.43 44.85
CA GLU A 51 34.14 21.61 45.39
C GLU A 51 32.90 21.66 44.47
N GLN A 52 32.54 22.85 43.98
CA GLN A 52 31.45 23.01 43.01
C GLN A 52 31.73 22.27 41.69
N LEU A 53 32.93 22.44 41.13
CA LEU A 53 33.32 21.77 39.89
C LEU A 53 33.31 20.24 40.02
N LYS A 54 33.67 19.71 41.19
CA LYS A 54 33.56 18.27 41.46
C LYS A 54 32.10 17.81 41.43
N MET A 55 31.21 18.54 42.08
CA MET A 55 29.77 18.25 42.04
C MET A 55 29.23 18.28 40.60
N ASP A 56 29.60 19.30 39.82
CA ASP A 56 29.13 19.46 38.44
C ASP A 56 29.64 18.29 37.56
N ILE A 57 30.90 17.86 37.74
CA ILE A 57 31.46 16.70 37.04
C ILE A 57 30.70 15.42 37.41
N GLU A 58 30.41 15.19 38.69
CA GLU A 58 29.65 14.01 39.13
C GLU A 58 28.22 14.00 38.55
N GLN A 59 27.55 15.15 38.51
CA GLN A 59 26.23 15.28 37.90
C GLN A 59 26.28 14.99 36.40
N LEU A 60 27.25 15.55 35.67
CA LEU A 60 27.43 15.31 34.25
C LEU A 60 27.73 13.84 33.94
N GLN A 61 28.53 13.18 34.78
CA GLN A 61 28.79 11.75 34.63
C GLN A 61 27.49 10.94 34.81
N GLN A 62 26.66 11.27 35.78
CA GLN A 62 25.38 10.58 35.99
C GLN A 62 24.40 10.78 34.82
N THR A 63 24.30 11.99 34.26
CA THR A 63 23.37 12.28 33.16
C THR A 63 23.85 11.73 31.82
N PHE A 64 25.14 11.83 31.52
CA PHE A 64 25.71 11.40 30.24
C PHE A 64 25.51 9.89 29.99
N PHE A 65 25.73 9.05 31.01
CA PHE A 65 25.50 7.61 30.88
C PHE A 65 24.02 7.28 30.61
N ARG A 66 23.09 8.04 31.21
CA ARG A 66 21.65 7.84 31.04
C ARG A 66 21.20 8.22 29.64
N GLU A 67 21.65 9.37 29.13
CA GLU A 67 21.36 9.81 27.76
C GLU A 67 21.96 8.88 26.71
N SER A 68 23.18 8.37 26.93
CA SER A 68 23.82 7.41 26.03
C SER A 68 23.02 6.10 25.91
N GLN A 69 22.54 5.55 27.03
CA GLN A 69 21.68 4.36 27.01
C GLN A 69 20.33 4.62 26.34
N GLN A 70 19.72 5.78 26.61
CA GLN A 70 18.46 6.16 25.99
C GLN A 70 18.60 6.32 24.47
N SER A 71 19.68 6.95 23.99
CA SER A 71 19.98 7.09 22.56
C SER A 71 20.12 5.73 21.86
N ARG A 72 20.83 4.77 22.46
CA ARG A 72 20.92 3.40 21.92
C ARG A 72 19.56 2.71 21.84
N SER A 73 18.73 2.85 22.89
CA SER A 73 17.39 2.25 22.89
C SER A 73 16.47 2.84 21.81
N LEU A 74 16.56 4.15 21.58
CA LEU A 74 15.82 4.85 20.53
C LEU A 74 16.29 4.42 19.13
N SER A 75 17.60 4.23 18.93
CA SER A 75 18.14 3.69 17.67
C SER A 75 17.56 2.31 17.36
N THR A 76 17.57 1.39 18.33
CA THR A 76 17.01 0.04 18.13
C THR A 76 15.51 0.06 17.86
N ALA A 77 14.78 0.95 18.55
CA ALA A 77 13.35 1.13 18.29
C ALA A 77 13.09 1.67 16.88
N ASN A 78 13.92 2.61 16.41
CA ASN A 78 13.82 3.16 15.06
C ASN A 78 14.08 2.09 13.99
N ASP A 79 15.11 1.26 14.16
CA ASP A 79 15.40 0.14 13.24
C ASP A 79 14.23 -0.86 13.17
N LEU A 80 13.59 -1.12 14.31
CA LEU A 80 12.42 -1.99 14.38
C LEU A 80 11.21 -1.38 13.65
N VAL A 81 10.98 -0.08 13.84
CA VAL A 81 9.92 0.66 13.15
C VAL A 81 10.17 0.66 11.64
N GLU A 82 11.40 0.88 11.20
CA GLU A 82 11.75 0.87 9.78
C GLU A 82 11.51 -0.51 9.13
N LYS A 83 11.92 -1.60 9.80
CA LYS A 83 11.62 -2.96 9.33
C LYS A 83 10.13 -3.24 9.26
N ARG A 84 9.35 -2.77 10.25
CA ARG A 84 7.89 -2.91 10.23
C ARG A 84 7.27 -2.11 9.10
N LEU A 85 7.74 -0.89 8.87
CA LEU A 85 7.29 -0.03 7.77
C LEU A 85 7.54 -0.71 6.42
N GLN A 86 8.75 -1.23 6.19
CA GLN A 86 9.09 -1.97 4.98
C GLN A 86 8.19 -3.19 4.77
N THR A 87 7.92 -3.95 5.83
CA THR A 87 7.03 -5.12 5.78
C THR A 87 5.60 -4.74 5.44
N LEU A 88 5.08 -3.68 6.06
CA LEU A 88 3.73 -3.17 5.82
C LEU A 88 3.58 -2.61 4.40
N THR A 89 4.57 -1.85 3.92
CA THR A 89 4.59 -1.33 2.54
C THR A 89 4.53 -2.48 1.54
N LYS A 90 5.36 -3.52 1.74
CA LYS A 90 5.31 -4.71 0.89
C LYS A 90 3.94 -5.40 0.93
N ALA A 91 3.36 -5.57 2.11
CA ALA A 91 2.04 -6.19 2.24
C ALA A 91 0.95 -5.40 1.52
N VAL A 92 1.01 -4.06 1.57
CA VAL A 92 0.09 -3.18 0.84
C VAL A 92 0.24 -3.35 -0.68
N ASP A 93 1.48 -3.42 -1.17
CA ASP A 93 1.73 -3.64 -2.60
C ASP A 93 1.26 -5.03 -3.06
N ASP A 94 1.48 -6.07 -2.25
CA ASP A 94 0.99 -7.43 -2.52
C ASP A 94 -0.55 -7.46 -2.56
N ILE A 95 -1.23 -6.79 -1.61
CA ILE A 95 -2.70 -6.66 -1.60
C ILE A 95 -3.19 -5.91 -2.83
N ARG A 96 -2.52 -4.82 -3.23
CA ARG A 96 -2.88 -4.05 -4.43
C ARG A 96 -2.76 -4.91 -5.68
N ALA A 97 -1.66 -5.66 -5.83
CA ALA A 97 -1.43 -6.54 -6.97
C ALA A 97 -2.47 -7.67 -7.02
N ALA A 98 -2.77 -8.30 -5.88
CA ALA A 98 -3.81 -9.33 -5.79
C ALA A 98 -5.20 -8.76 -6.14
N GLY A 99 -5.51 -7.57 -5.64
CA GLY A 99 -6.77 -6.88 -5.93
C GLY A 99 -6.94 -6.54 -7.42
N GLU A 100 -5.87 -6.10 -8.09
CA GLU A 100 -5.89 -5.89 -9.54
C GLU A 100 -6.10 -7.19 -10.30
N LYS A 101 -5.37 -8.24 -9.96
CA LYS A 101 -5.52 -9.56 -10.59
C LYS A 101 -6.96 -10.09 -10.45
N MET A 102 -7.57 -9.98 -9.26
CA MET A 102 -8.96 -10.39 -9.04
C MET A 102 -9.94 -9.54 -9.86
N ARG A 103 -9.69 -8.23 -10.00
CA ARG A 103 -10.53 -7.34 -10.81
C ARG A 103 -10.46 -7.72 -12.29
N THR A 104 -9.27 -7.96 -12.82
CA THR A 104 -9.07 -8.40 -14.21
C THR A 104 -9.75 -9.74 -14.46
N GLU A 105 -9.56 -10.73 -13.57
CA GLU A 105 -10.19 -12.04 -13.73
C GLU A 105 -11.72 -11.97 -13.64
N ARG A 106 -12.25 -11.17 -12.73
CA ARG A 106 -13.70 -10.93 -12.64
C ARG A 106 -14.24 -10.32 -13.93
N LEU A 107 -13.55 -9.33 -14.51
CA LEU A 107 -13.96 -8.72 -15.77
C LEU A 107 -13.89 -9.72 -16.93
N ARG A 108 -12.85 -10.55 -16.96
CA ARG A 108 -12.70 -11.63 -17.95
C ARG A 108 -13.89 -12.58 -17.91
N VAL A 109 -14.21 -13.12 -16.74
CA VAL A 109 -15.34 -14.04 -16.53
C VAL A 109 -16.69 -13.39 -16.85
N LEU A 110 -16.88 -12.12 -16.46
CA LEU A 110 -18.10 -11.39 -16.80
C LEU A 110 -18.27 -11.21 -18.31
N ASN A 111 -17.18 -10.95 -19.03
CA ASN A 111 -17.21 -10.86 -20.49
C ASN A 111 -17.52 -12.22 -21.13
N GLU A 112 -16.94 -13.32 -20.65
CA GLU A 112 -17.28 -14.67 -21.15
C GLU A 112 -18.76 -15.01 -20.95
N PHE A 113 -19.33 -14.67 -19.79
CA PHE A 113 -20.77 -14.87 -19.57
C PHE A 113 -21.63 -13.98 -20.47
N ARG A 114 -21.21 -12.73 -20.68
CA ARG A 114 -21.90 -11.81 -21.58
C ARG A 114 -21.91 -12.33 -23.02
N GLU A 115 -20.77 -12.84 -23.50
CA GLU A 115 -20.66 -13.45 -24.82
C GLU A 115 -21.58 -14.67 -24.96
N LYS A 116 -21.61 -15.56 -23.96
CA LYS A 116 -22.53 -16.70 -23.93
C LYS A 116 -24.00 -16.29 -23.93
N ILE A 117 -24.37 -15.26 -23.16
CA ILE A 117 -25.74 -14.73 -23.17
C ILE A 117 -26.11 -14.24 -24.57
N ASN A 118 -25.24 -13.46 -25.20
CA ASN A 118 -25.47 -12.98 -26.56
C ASN A 118 -25.60 -14.13 -27.56
N GLU A 119 -24.79 -15.18 -27.42
CA GLU A 119 -24.89 -16.39 -28.25
C GLU A 119 -26.25 -17.08 -28.07
N TYR A 120 -26.71 -17.26 -26.83
CA TYR A 120 -28.02 -17.84 -26.54
C TYR A 120 -29.17 -16.97 -27.05
N GLU A 121 -29.08 -15.64 -26.94
CA GLU A 121 -30.07 -14.72 -27.49
C GLU A 121 -30.18 -14.85 -29.02
N GLN A 122 -29.06 -14.94 -29.73
CA GLN A 122 -29.06 -15.17 -31.18
C GLN A 122 -29.70 -16.51 -31.55
N ILE A 123 -29.46 -17.55 -30.76
CA ILE A 123 -30.07 -18.86 -30.98
C ILE A 123 -31.58 -18.82 -30.71
N LEU A 124 -32.02 -18.15 -29.66
CA LEU A 124 -33.44 -17.96 -29.36
C LEU A 124 -34.15 -17.22 -30.51
N GLN A 125 -33.54 -16.19 -31.07
CA GLN A 125 -34.09 -15.48 -32.24
C GLN A 125 -34.19 -16.40 -33.47
N LYS A 126 -33.15 -17.19 -33.76
CA LYS A 126 -33.17 -18.16 -34.87
C LYS A 126 -34.25 -19.23 -34.67
N ASN A 127 -34.44 -19.72 -33.46
CA ASN A 127 -35.49 -20.67 -33.13
C ASN A 127 -36.89 -20.07 -33.32
N ASP A 128 -37.11 -18.83 -32.88
CA ASP A 128 -38.40 -18.14 -33.06
C ASP A 128 -38.77 -18.02 -34.55
N ILE A 129 -37.79 -17.65 -35.39
CA ILE A 129 -37.98 -17.63 -36.86
C ILE A 129 -38.35 -19.02 -37.39
N LEU A 130 -37.67 -20.07 -36.94
CA LEU A 130 -37.94 -21.43 -37.39
C LEU A 130 -39.32 -21.93 -36.93
N LEU A 131 -39.72 -21.61 -35.69
CA LEU A 131 -41.04 -21.95 -35.14
C LEU A 131 -42.15 -21.26 -35.94
N GLN A 132 -42.06 -19.94 -36.14
CA GLN A 132 -43.03 -19.18 -36.94
C GLN A 132 -43.13 -19.71 -38.37
N PHE A 133 -42.02 -20.16 -38.96
CA PHE A 133 -42.04 -20.79 -40.26
C PHE A 133 -42.80 -22.12 -40.24
N VAL A 134 -42.48 -23.02 -39.30
CA VAL A 134 -43.13 -24.33 -39.18
C VAL A 134 -44.63 -24.19 -38.93
N GLU A 135 -45.05 -23.23 -38.11
CA GLU A 135 -46.46 -22.93 -37.84
C GLU A 135 -47.19 -22.48 -39.11
N LYS A 136 -46.65 -21.48 -39.83
CA LYS A 136 -47.22 -21.01 -41.11
C LYS A 136 -47.25 -22.10 -42.18
N TRP A 137 -46.20 -22.92 -42.24
CA TRP A 137 -46.14 -24.03 -43.19
C TRP A 137 -47.22 -25.07 -42.88
N ARG A 138 -47.42 -25.41 -41.60
CA ARG A 138 -48.50 -26.30 -41.17
C ARG A 138 -49.88 -25.75 -41.51
N GLU A 139 -50.15 -24.46 -41.22
CA GLU A 139 -51.43 -23.83 -41.59
C GLU A 139 -51.67 -23.87 -43.10
N ASN A 140 -50.64 -23.60 -43.91
CA ASN A 140 -50.76 -23.67 -45.37
C ASN A 140 -50.94 -25.11 -45.85
N ALA A 141 -50.26 -26.09 -45.24
CA ALA A 141 -50.39 -27.51 -45.55
C ALA A 141 -51.81 -28.04 -45.33
N GLU A 142 -52.46 -27.57 -44.27
CA GLU A 142 -53.83 -27.93 -43.94
C GLU A 142 -54.84 -27.29 -44.91
N ASN A 143 -54.51 -26.14 -45.50
CA ASN A 143 -55.41 -25.34 -46.34
C ASN A 143 -55.17 -25.46 -47.87
N ASN A 144 -53.98 -25.83 -48.33
CA ASN A 144 -53.61 -26.00 -49.74
C ASN A 144 -52.57 -27.14 -49.89
N ARG A 145 -52.84 -28.11 -50.78
CA ARG A 145 -52.05 -29.34 -50.92
C ARG A 145 -50.72 -29.20 -51.67
N ASP A 146 -50.46 -28.05 -52.29
CA ASP A 146 -49.22 -27.81 -53.05
C ASP A 146 -48.12 -27.25 -52.13
N LEU A 147 -47.64 -28.08 -51.20
CA LEU A 147 -46.45 -27.73 -50.42
C LEU A 147 -45.22 -28.06 -51.23
N ILE A 148 -44.68 -27.06 -51.89
CA ILE A 148 -43.35 -27.13 -52.51
C ILE A 148 -42.31 -27.14 -51.37
N ALA A 149 -41.25 -27.91 -51.57
CA ALA A 149 -40.12 -28.17 -50.66
C ALA A 149 -39.68 -27.00 -49.75
N PHE A 150 -39.06 -27.34 -48.61
CA PHE A 150 -38.55 -26.37 -47.63
C PHE A 150 -37.68 -25.28 -48.30
N PRO A 151 -37.96 -23.98 -48.07
CA PRO A 151 -37.13 -22.91 -48.59
C PRO A 151 -35.68 -23.00 -48.07
N GLY A 152 -34.69 -22.75 -48.94
CA GLY A 152 -33.26 -22.87 -48.57
C GLY A 152 -32.84 -21.98 -47.39
N ILE A 153 -33.54 -20.87 -47.13
CA ILE A 153 -33.32 -20.01 -45.95
C ILE A 153 -33.61 -20.80 -44.65
N ILE A 154 -34.63 -21.64 -44.64
CA ILE A 154 -35.04 -22.46 -43.50
C ILE A 154 -34.08 -23.64 -43.31
N GLN A 155 -33.61 -24.27 -44.39
CA GLN A 155 -32.56 -25.28 -44.32
C GLN A 155 -31.28 -24.71 -43.70
N ASN A 156 -30.88 -23.50 -44.09
CA ASN A 156 -29.70 -22.82 -43.53
C ASN A 156 -29.89 -22.47 -42.04
N LEU A 157 -31.09 -22.06 -41.64
CA LEU A 157 -31.44 -21.83 -40.22
C LEU A 157 -31.38 -23.13 -39.40
N ALA A 158 -32.01 -24.20 -39.90
CA ALA A 158 -32.00 -25.52 -39.27
C ALA A 158 -30.57 -26.08 -39.17
N HIS A 159 -29.75 -25.88 -40.20
CA HIS A 159 -28.34 -26.27 -40.18
C HIS A 159 -27.55 -25.50 -39.12
N SER A 160 -27.76 -24.17 -39.04
CA SER A 160 -27.12 -23.34 -38.01
C SER A 160 -27.53 -23.75 -36.59
N LEU A 161 -28.75 -24.23 -36.37
CA LEU A 161 -29.25 -24.67 -35.07
C LEU A 161 -28.84 -26.11 -34.73
N SER A 162 -28.64 -26.95 -35.75
CA SER A 162 -28.20 -28.35 -35.60
C SER A 162 -26.88 -28.45 -34.86
N HIS A 163 -25.96 -27.52 -35.13
CA HIS A 163 -24.67 -27.46 -34.42
C HIS A 163 -24.84 -27.20 -32.91
N PHE A 164 -25.80 -26.34 -32.54
CA PHE A 164 -26.06 -26.00 -31.14
C PHE A 164 -26.73 -27.14 -30.37
N TYR A 165 -27.79 -27.71 -30.95
CA TYR A 165 -28.55 -28.80 -30.31
C TYR A 165 -27.89 -30.17 -30.44
N LYS A 166 -26.85 -30.30 -31.27
CA LYS A 166 -26.17 -31.56 -31.60
C LYS A 166 -27.14 -32.61 -32.15
N ILE A 167 -28.12 -32.15 -32.92
CA ILE A 167 -29.16 -32.96 -33.58
C ILE A 167 -29.21 -32.51 -35.04
N ASP A 168 -29.39 -33.44 -35.97
CA ASP A 168 -29.56 -33.14 -37.38
C ASP A 168 -31.00 -32.65 -37.67
N LEU A 169 -31.23 -31.37 -37.44
CA LEU A 169 -32.53 -30.74 -37.69
C LEU A 169 -32.84 -30.65 -39.18
N THR A 170 -31.82 -30.46 -40.01
CA THR A 170 -31.97 -30.38 -41.47
C THR A 170 -32.46 -31.72 -42.03
N GLY A 171 -31.80 -32.82 -41.70
CA GLY A 171 -32.24 -34.16 -42.12
C GLY A 171 -33.60 -34.55 -41.55
N THR A 172 -33.94 -34.08 -40.35
CA THR A 172 -35.28 -34.29 -39.76
C THR A 172 -36.36 -33.55 -40.55
N LEU A 173 -36.12 -32.29 -40.95
CA LEU A 173 -37.07 -31.52 -41.74
C LEU A 173 -37.24 -32.09 -43.15
N GLU A 174 -36.15 -32.48 -43.82
CA GLU A 174 -36.18 -33.07 -45.15
C GLU A 174 -36.98 -34.38 -45.19
N ASN A 175 -36.75 -35.27 -44.22
CA ASN A 175 -37.52 -36.51 -44.10
C ASN A 175 -39.03 -36.25 -43.86
N ILE A 176 -39.39 -35.20 -43.11
CA ILE A 176 -40.80 -34.82 -42.93
C ILE A 176 -41.41 -34.30 -44.23
N ALA A 177 -40.68 -33.52 -45.03
CA ALA A 177 -41.15 -33.06 -46.34
C ALA A 177 -41.35 -34.21 -47.32
N GLU A 178 -40.35 -35.09 -47.46
CA GLU A 178 -40.44 -36.24 -48.37
C GLU A 178 -41.59 -37.18 -48.02
N ASN A 179 -41.82 -37.43 -46.72
CA ASN A 179 -42.97 -38.24 -46.28
C ASN A 179 -44.32 -37.56 -46.54
N ALA A 180 -44.38 -36.23 -46.46
CA ALA A 180 -45.60 -35.47 -46.77
C ALA A 180 -45.91 -35.49 -48.27
N GLU A 181 -44.89 -35.38 -49.12
CA GLU A 181 -45.00 -35.49 -50.58
C GLU A 181 -45.45 -36.89 -51.01
N ASN A 182 -44.81 -37.94 -50.49
CA ASN A 182 -45.20 -39.33 -50.75
C ASN A 182 -46.65 -39.63 -50.30
N ALA A 183 -47.07 -39.09 -49.15
CA ALA A 183 -48.44 -39.25 -48.67
C ALA A 183 -49.48 -38.51 -49.53
N ALA A 184 -49.10 -37.40 -50.15
CA ALA A 184 -49.94 -36.67 -51.11
C ALA A 184 -50.08 -37.44 -52.43
N GLU A 185 -48.98 -37.96 -52.98
CA GLU A 185 -48.99 -38.77 -54.21
C GLU A 185 -49.82 -40.05 -54.08
N THR A 186 -49.74 -40.73 -52.92
CA THR A 186 -50.51 -41.95 -52.65
C THR A 186 -52.02 -41.67 -52.62
N LYS A 187 -52.43 -40.55 -52.00
CA LYS A 187 -53.85 -40.12 -51.98
C LYS A 187 -54.34 -39.71 -53.37
N ASP A 188 -53.50 -39.06 -54.18
CA ASP A 188 -53.87 -38.67 -55.53
C ASP A 188 -53.99 -39.89 -56.48
N MET A 189 -53.19 -40.94 -56.29
CA MET A 189 -53.39 -42.22 -56.96
C MET A 189 -54.70 -42.90 -56.55
N GLU A 190 -55.03 -42.96 -55.25
CA GLU A 190 -56.30 -43.53 -54.78
C GLU A 190 -57.53 -42.78 -55.32
N ILE A 191 -57.44 -41.45 -55.47
CA ILE A 191 -58.50 -40.63 -56.07
C ILE A 191 -58.62 -40.91 -57.57
N LYS A 192 -57.49 -41.06 -58.28
CA LYS A 192 -57.49 -41.41 -59.71
C LYS A 192 -58.06 -42.81 -59.97
N GLU A 193 -57.68 -43.81 -59.16
CA GLU A 193 -58.20 -45.18 -59.26
C GLU A 193 -59.71 -45.26 -58.98
N LYS A 194 -60.21 -44.51 -57.98
CA LYS A 194 -61.66 -44.41 -57.73
C LYS A 194 -62.41 -43.77 -58.89
N ASN A 195 -61.79 -42.86 -59.64
CA ASN A 195 -62.42 -42.19 -60.77
C ASN A 195 -62.36 -43.00 -62.07
N THR A 196 -61.36 -43.88 -62.26
CA THR A 196 -61.32 -44.81 -63.40
C THR A 196 -62.15 -46.07 -63.20
N ALA A 197 -62.45 -46.47 -61.97
CA ALA A 197 -63.32 -47.62 -61.66
C ALA A 197 -64.83 -47.37 -61.85
N VAL A 198 -65.24 -46.18 -62.33
CA VAL A 198 -66.64 -45.74 -62.50
C VAL A 198 -67.10 -45.78 -63.98
N PHE A 199 -66.31 -46.37 -64.88
CA PHE A 199 -66.70 -46.61 -66.28
C PHE A 199 -66.73 -48.11 -66.63
#